data_AF-A0A932TFZ7-F1
#
_entry.id   AF-A0A932TFZ7-F1
#
_cell.length_a   1.000
_cell.length_b   1.000
_cell.length_c   1.000
_cell.angle_alpha   90.00
_cell.angle_beta   90.00
_cell.angle_gamma   90.00
#
_symmetry.space_group_name_H-M   'P 1'
#
loop_
_entity.id
_entity.type
_entity.pdbx_description
1 polymer ?
#
loop_
_entity_poly.entity_id
_entity_poly.type
_entity_poly.pdbx_seq_one_letter_code
_entity_poly.pdbx_strand_id
1 'polypeptide(L)'
;NLVTVANIGEVVIRGHVGVGPKVTGKITILRTSDERTGEEVKGKLVVIPYCNQSFLPILQEASGIILQNAMDDTASEKTAHLIAKTFEIPCITRADGALHLLSEGEEMTLHPQKGLIYRGTEESFSCPSFSL
;
A
#
# COMPACT_ATOMS: atom_id res chain seq x y z
N ASN A 1 11.38 -17.91 -26.60
CA ASN A 1 10.60 -18.49 -25.49
C ASN A 1 10.15 -17.35 -24.60
N LEU A 2 8.88 -16.93 -24.67
CA LEU A 2 8.34 -15.82 -23.88
C LEU A 2 7.64 -16.42 -22.65
N VAL A 3 8.36 -16.53 -21.54
CA VAL A 3 7.76 -16.82 -20.24
C VAL A 3 7.19 -15.50 -19.73
N THR A 4 5.90 -15.26 -20.01
CA THR A 4 5.15 -14.24 -19.29
C THR A 4 4.94 -14.79 -17.88
N VAL A 5 5.79 -14.36 -16.94
CA VAL A 5 5.58 -14.60 -15.52
C VAL A 5 4.33 -13.81 -15.13
N ALA A 6 3.17 -14.44 -15.29
CA ALA A 6 1.94 -13.96 -14.70
C ALA A 6 2.15 -14.09 -13.20
N ASN A 7 2.22 -12.95 -12.52
CA ASN A 7 2.16 -12.90 -11.07
C ASN A 7 0.90 -13.68 -10.64
N ILE A 8 1.07 -14.87 -10.07
CA ILE A 8 -0.04 -15.67 -9.54
C ILE A 8 -0.34 -15.12 -8.14
N GLY A 9 -0.74 -13.86 -8.07
CA GLY A 9 -1.22 -13.21 -6.86
C GLY A 9 -2.65 -12.78 -7.10
N GLU A 10 -3.56 -13.13 -6.19
CA GLU A 10 -4.93 -12.63 -6.24
C GLU A 10 -4.88 -11.11 -6.01
N VAL A 11 -5.20 -10.35 -7.07
CA VAL A 11 -5.30 -8.89 -7.00
C VAL A 11 -6.59 -8.56 -6.26
N VAL A 12 -6.45 -8.01 -5.05
CA VAL A 12 -7.59 -7.61 -4.21
C VAL A 12 -8.09 -6.24 -4.63
N ILE A 13 -7.17 -5.29 -4.81
CA ILE A 13 -7.48 -3.90 -5.11
C ILE A 13 -6.63 -3.41 -6.28
N ARG A 14 -7.26 -2.59 -7.10
CA ARG A 14 -6.65 -1.87 -8.20
C ARG A 14 -6.75 -0.39 -7.92
N GLY A 15 -5.60 0.24 -7.75
CA GLY A 15 -5.46 1.68 -7.62
C GLY A 15 -4.71 2.29 -8.79
N HIS A 16 -4.32 3.55 -8.62
CA HIS A 16 -3.47 4.24 -9.57
C HIS A 16 -1.99 3.95 -9.32
N VAL A 17 -1.17 4.15 -10.35
CA VAL A 17 0.27 3.99 -10.23
C VAL A 17 0.80 5.00 -9.22
N GLY A 18 1.54 4.48 -8.26
CA GLY A 18 2.10 5.21 -7.14
C GLY A 18 3.62 5.32 -7.22
N VAL A 19 4.23 5.67 -6.09
CA VAL A 19 5.69 5.79 -5.94
C VAL A 19 6.21 4.79 -4.92
N GLY A 20 7.47 4.37 -5.07
CA GLY A 20 8.18 3.51 -4.12
C GLY A 20 8.32 2.03 -4.54
N PRO A 21 8.98 1.22 -3.71
CA PRO A 21 9.19 -0.20 -3.95
C PRO A 21 7.98 -1.05 -3.54
N LYS A 22 7.98 -2.32 -3.95
CA LYS A 22 7.01 -3.32 -3.46
C LYS A 22 7.27 -3.60 -1.99
N VAL A 23 6.23 -3.65 -1.19
CA VAL A 23 6.32 -3.89 0.26
C VAL A 23 5.19 -4.82 0.72
N THR A 24 5.46 -5.61 1.74
CA THR A 24 4.46 -6.50 2.36
C THR A 24 4.35 -6.13 3.84
N GLY A 25 3.12 -6.08 4.35
CA GLY A 25 2.89 -5.76 5.74
C GLY A 25 1.45 -5.98 6.15
N LYS A 26 1.19 -5.83 7.46
CA LYS A 26 -0.17 -5.87 8.00
C LYS A 26 -0.90 -4.59 7.66
N ILE A 27 -2.16 -4.69 7.28
CA ILE A 27 -3.02 -3.55 7.01
C ILE A 27 -3.51 -2.94 8.32
N THR A 28 -3.42 -1.63 8.43
CA THR A 28 -4.07 -0.82 9.45
C THR A 28 -4.96 0.19 8.76
N ILE A 29 -6.25 0.18 9.10
CA ILE A 29 -7.22 1.11 8.56
C ILE A 29 -7.24 2.33 9.48
N LEU A 30 -7.11 3.52 8.90
CA LEU A 30 -7.08 4.77 9.63
C LEU A 30 -8.11 5.72 9.02
N ARG A 31 -9.23 5.94 9.70
CA ARG A 31 -10.28 6.84 9.19
C ARG A 31 -10.08 8.27 9.64
N THR A 32 -9.46 8.44 10.81
CA THR A 32 -9.28 9.73 11.47
C THR A 32 -7.85 9.83 11.98
N SER A 33 -7.28 11.04 12.03
CA SER A 33 -5.91 11.27 12.50
C SER A 33 -5.69 10.97 13.98
N ASP A 34 -6.77 10.78 14.76
CA ASP A 34 -6.72 10.50 16.20
C ASP A 34 -6.96 9.01 16.53
N GLU A 35 -7.31 8.19 15.54
CA GLU A 35 -7.68 6.78 15.81
C GLU A 35 -6.50 5.87 16.19
N ARG A 36 -5.29 6.22 15.74
CA ARG A 36 -4.08 5.40 15.94
C ARG A 36 -2.87 6.28 16.20
N THR A 37 -1.95 5.73 16.98
CA THR A 37 -0.65 6.34 17.23
C THR A 37 0.38 5.93 16.18
N GLY A 38 1.45 6.72 16.02
CA GLY A 38 2.57 6.42 15.12
C GLY A 38 3.20 5.05 15.41
N GLU A 39 3.29 4.69 16.69
CA GLU A 39 3.82 3.39 17.13
C GLU A 39 2.97 2.21 16.67
N GLU A 40 1.64 2.36 16.60
CA GLU A 40 0.75 1.29 16.16
C GLU A 40 0.82 1.02 14.66
N VAL A 41 1.06 2.06 13.86
CA VAL A 41 1.21 1.95 12.41
C VAL A 41 2.63 1.63 11.97
N LYS A 42 3.56 1.62 12.92
CA LYS A 42 4.98 1.37 12.66
C LYS A 42 5.20 0.05 11.94
N GLY A 43 5.82 0.10 10.76
CA GLY A 43 6.09 -1.10 9.97
C GLY A 43 4.83 -1.75 9.36
N LYS A 44 3.68 -1.07 9.37
CA LYS A 44 2.41 -1.54 8.81
C LYS A 44 2.00 -0.72 7.59
N LEU A 45 1.09 -1.27 6.81
CA LEU A 45 0.48 -0.62 5.65
C LEU A 45 -0.74 0.16 6.10
N VAL A 46 -0.72 1.47 5.95
CA VAL A 46 -1.79 2.35 6.42
C VAL A 46 -2.76 2.67 5.29
N VAL A 47 -4.04 2.42 5.52
CA VAL A 47 -5.14 2.72 4.58
C VAL A 47 -5.89 3.94 5.08
N ILE A 48 -5.94 5.00 4.29
CA ILE A 48 -6.61 6.26 4.62
C ILE A 48 -7.61 6.66 3.52
N PRO A 49 -8.80 7.16 3.87
CA PRO A 49 -9.74 7.72 2.90
C PRO A 49 -9.28 9.07 2.33
N TYR A 50 -8.59 9.88 3.15
CA TYR A 50 -8.11 11.21 2.77
C TYR A 50 -6.75 11.48 3.43
N CYS A 51 -5.96 12.37 2.85
CA CYS A 51 -4.63 12.69 3.35
C CYS A 51 -4.54 14.18 3.68
N ASN A 52 -4.34 14.50 4.96
CA ASN A 52 -4.11 15.85 5.45
C ASN A 52 -2.74 15.97 6.11
N GLN A 53 -2.26 17.21 6.29
CA GLN A 53 -0.99 17.49 6.96
C GLN A 53 -0.92 16.94 8.39
N SER A 54 -2.06 16.75 9.07
CA SER A 54 -2.13 16.16 10.41
C SER A 54 -1.72 14.68 10.47
N PHE A 55 -1.73 13.97 9.33
CA PHE A 55 -1.34 12.56 9.26
C PHE A 55 0.15 12.35 9.09
N LEU A 56 0.93 13.41 8.82
CA LEU A 56 2.40 13.35 8.70
C LEU A 56 3.08 12.51 9.78
N PRO A 57 2.83 12.75 11.09
CA PRO A 57 3.55 12.04 12.14
C PRO A 57 3.21 10.55 12.23
N ILE A 58 2.07 10.13 11.66
CA ILE A 58 1.59 8.75 11.63
C ILE A 58 2.15 8.07 10.37
N LEU A 59 2.03 8.73 9.22
CA LEU A 59 2.46 8.20 7.93
C LEU A 59 3.98 8.03 7.82
N GLN A 60 4.78 8.83 8.53
CA GLN A 60 6.24 8.68 8.54
C GLN A 60 6.72 7.37 9.18
N GLU A 61 5.95 6.79 10.10
CA GLU A 61 6.30 5.49 10.72
C GLU A 61 5.71 4.30 9.96
N ALA A 62 4.74 4.56 9.06
CA ALA A 62 4.13 3.54 8.24
C ALA A 62 5.14 2.94 7.24
N SER A 63 4.97 1.66 6.92
CA SER A 63 5.76 0.99 5.89
C SER A 63 5.23 1.23 4.48
N GLY A 64 3.99 1.69 4.35
CA GLY A 64 3.35 1.99 3.07
C GLY A 64 2.01 2.68 3.26
N ILE A 65 1.60 3.44 2.25
CA ILE A 65 0.42 4.30 2.28
C ILE A 65 -0.55 3.87 1.17
N ILE A 66 -1.79 3.61 1.53
CA ILE A 66 -2.88 3.30 0.61
C ILE A 66 -3.93 4.39 0.78
N LEU A 67 -4.03 5.26 -0.23
CA LEU A 67 -4.99 6.36 -0.23
C LEU A 67 -6.21 5.98 -1.08
N GLN A 68 -7.37 5.83 -0.44
CA GLN A 68 -8.67 5.68 -1.10
C GLN A 68 -9.27 7.07 -1.41
N ASN A 69 -8.56 7.78 -2.28
CA ASN A 69 -8.99 9.07 -2.80
C ASN A 69 -10.15 8.93 -3.81
N ALA A 70 -11.11 9.87 -3.79
CA ALA A 70 -12.05 10.10 -4.87
C ALA A 70 -11.38 10.68 -6.15
N MET A 71 -12.09 10.72 -7.28
CA MET A 71 -11.53 11.26 -8.52
C MET A 71 -11.21 12.77 -8.43
N ASP A 72 -11.99 13.51 -7.64
CA ASP A 72 -11.90 14.97 -7.49
C ASP A 72 -10.88 15.45 -6.45
N ASP A 73 -10.43 14.59 -5.53
CA ASP A 73 -9.60 14.98 -4.38
C ASP A 73 -8.11 15.04 -4.73
N THR A 74 -7.75 16.01 -5.58
CA THR A 74 -6.37 16.23 -6.02
C THR A 74 -5.47 16.73 -4.88
N ALA A 75 -6.04 17.41 -3.88
CA ALA A 75 -5.30 17.94 -2.73
C ALA A 75 -4.71 16.82 -1.86
N SER A 76 -5.52 15.81 -1.55
CA SER A 76 -5.11 14.62 -0.80
C SER A 76 -4.04 13.83 -1.55
N GLU A 77 -4.19 13.66 -2.87
CA GLU A 77 -3.20 12.96 -3.71
C GLU A 77 -1.82 13.63 -3.71
N LYS A 78 -1.79 14.96 -3.87
CA LYS A 78 -0.54 15.73 -3.84
C LYS A 78 0.17 15.61 -2.50
N THR A 79 -0.60 15.68 -1.41
CA THR A 79 -0.07 15.59 -0.04
C THR A 79 0.52 14.21 0.22
N ALA A 80 -0.20 13.14 -0.15
CA ALA A 80 0.29 11.77 0.00
C ALA A 80 1.56 11.52 -0.82
N HIS A 81 1.60 11.97 -2.08
CA HIS A 81 2.79 11.86 -2.92
C HIS A 81 4.00 12.60 -2.36
N LEU A 82 3.78 13.79 -1.80
CA LEU A 82 4.84 14.58 -1.19
C LEU A 82 5.44 13.82 0.00
N ILE A 83 4.60 13.34 0.91
CA ILE A 83 5.03 12.55 2.08
C ILE A 83 5.76 11.29 1.63
N ALA A 84 5.17 10.52 0.71
CA ALA A 84 5.76 9.30 0.18
C ALA A 84 7.16 9.51 -0.41
N LYS A 85 7.35 10.60 -1.16
CA LYS A 85 8.67 10.97 -1.70
C LYS A 85 9.64 11.43 -0.61
N THR A 86 9.19 12.19 0.38
CA THR A 86 10.04 12.71 1.45
C THR A 86 10.57 11.61 2.36
N PHE A 87 9.76 10.60 2.67
CA PHE A 87 10.13 9.50 3.56
C PHE A 87 10.55 8.23 2.81
N GLU A 88 10.55 8.26 1.48
CA GLU A 88 10.84 7.11 0.61
C GLU A 88 9.91 5.90 0.87
N ILE A 89 8.68 6.19 1.30
CA ILE A 89 7.66 5.20 1.65
C ILE A 89 6.80 4.92 0.40
N PRO A 90 6.50 3.66 0.10
CA PRO A 90 5.64 3.33 -1.01
C PRO A 90 4.21 3.80 -0.79
N CYS A 91 3.64 4.47 -1.79
CA CYS A 91 2.31 5.06 -1.72
C CYS A 91 1.51 4.76 -2.98
N ILE A 92 0.28 4.27 -2.81
CA ILE A 92 -0.73 4.12 -3.88
C ILE A 92 -1.85 5.12 -3.62
N THR A 93 -2.36 5.72 -4.70
CA THR A 93 -3.54 6.60 -4.65
C THR A 93 -4.69 6.02 -5.44
N ARG A 94 -5.91 6.52 -5.18
CA ARG A 94 -7.15 6.08 -5.84
C ARG A 94 -7.38 4.57 -5.71
N ALA A 95 -7.07 4.01 -4.54
CA ALA A 95 -7.30 2.60 -4.24
C ALA A 95 -8.79 2.36 -3.98
N ASP A 96 -9.55 2.12 -5.05
CA ASP A 96 -11.01 1.99 -4.97
C ASP A 96 -11.43 0.79 -4.11
N GLY A 97 -12.37 1.01 -3.20
CA GLY A 97 -12.85 -0.01 -2.27
C GLY A 97 -11.87 -0.45 -1.17
N ALA A 98 -10.70 0.19 -1.00
CA ALA A 98 -9.67 -0.27 -0.06
C ALA A 98 -10.17 -0.42 1.39
N LEU A 99 -10.96 0.51 1.90
CA LEU A 99 -11.56 0.47 3.25
C LEU A 99 -12.52 -0.70 3.48
N HIS A 100 -13.15 -1.22 2.43
CA HIS A 100 -14.15 -2.29 2.53
C HIS A 100 -13.57 -3.66 2.16
N LEU A 101 -12.61 -3.69 1.24
CA LEU A 101 -11.97 -4.91 0.76
C LEU A 101 -10.83 -5.38 1.67
N LEU A 102 -10.18 -4.46 2.39
CA LEU A 102 -9.10 -4.77 3.32
C LEU A 102 -9.64 -4.95 4.74
N SER A 103 -9.04 -5.89 5.47
CA SER A 103 -9.32 -6.09 6.89
C SER A 103 -8.14 -5.62 7.74
N GLU A 104 -8.41 -5.05 8.92
CA GLU A 104 -7.35 -4.71 9.87
C GLU A 104 -6.58 -5.96 10.32
N GLY A 105 -5.24 -5.86 10.34
CA GLY A 105 -4.33 -6.94 10.72
C GLY A 105 -4.05 -7.96 9.61
N GLU A 106 -4.68 -7.83 8.45
CA GLU A 106 -4.49 -8.74 7.31
C GLU A 106 -3.16 -8.47 6.60
N GLU A 107 -2.47 -9.53 6.18
CA GLU A 107 -1.19 -9.41 5.48
C GLU A 107 -1.38 -9.23 3.98
N MET A 108 -0.92 -8.10 3.47
CA MET A 108 -1.10 -7.70 2.07
C MET A 108 0.23 -7.23 1.48
N THR A 109 0.38 -7.44 0.18
CA THR A 109 1.54 -6.97 -0.58
C THR A 109 1.13 -5.83 -1.49
N LEU A 110 1.72 -4.66 -1.25
CA LEU A 110 1.51 -3.43 -2.00
C LEU A 110 2.52 -3.33 -3.16
N HIS A 111 2.02 -3.15 -4.38
CA HIS A 111 2.86 -2.95 -5.57
C HIS A 111 2.57 -1.58 -6.22
N PRO A 112 3.22 -0.50 -5.76
CA PRO A 112 2.92 0.86 -6.19
C PRO A 112 3.19 1.10 -7.68
N GLN A 113 4.26 0.52 -8.25
CA GLN A 113 4.58 0.67 -9.68
C GLN A 113 3.49 0.14 -10.63
N LYS A 114 2.67 -0.82 -10.19
CA LYS A 114 1.56 -1.36 -10.99
C LYS A 114 0.20 -0.84 -10.50
N GLY A 115 0.15 -0.15 -9.35
CA GLY A 115 -1.10 0.23 -8.70
C GLY A 115 -1.90 -0.98 -8.22
N LEU A 116 -1.25 -2.09 -7.85
CA LEU A 116 -1.94 -3.33 -7.48
C LEU A 116 -1.64 -3.70 -6.03
N ILE A 117 -2.64 -4.26 -5.36
CA ILE A 117 -2.51 -4.82 -4.01
C ILE A 117 -2.88 -6.30 -4.09
N TYR A 118 -1.96 -7.15 -3.63
CA TYR A 118 -2.10 -8.60 -3.63
C TYR A 118 -2.37 -9.12 -2.22
N ARG A 119 -3.15 -10.19 -2.13
CA ARG A 119 -3.37 -10.92 -0.88
C ARG A 119 -2.21 -11.84 -0.56
N GLY A 120 -1.67 -11.75 0.66
CA GLY A 120 -0.56 -12.56 1.14
C GLY A 120 0.81 -12.09 0.65
N THR A 121 1.86 -12.84 1.01
CA THR A 121 3.19 -12.73 0.42
C THR A 121 3.14 -13.35 -0.97
N GLU A 122 3.58 -12.60 -1.99
CA GLU A 122 3.88 -13.25 -3.28
C GLU A 122 5.04 -14.22 -3.04
N GLU A 123 4.70 -15.48 -2.77
CA GLU A 123 5.61 -16.62 -2.76
C GLU A 123 6.27 -16.66 -4.13
N SER A 124 7.42 -16.02 -4.24
CA SER A 124 8.35 -16.33 -5.32
C SER A 124 8.74 -17.77 -5.08
N PHE A 125 8.11 -18.70 -5.79
CA PHE A 125 8.64 -20.05 -5.99
C PHE A 125 9.97 -19.89 -6.72
N SER A 126 11.02 -19.54 -5.98
CA SER A 126 12.39 -19.83 -6.36
C SER A 126 12.47 -21.34 -6.32
N CYS A 127 12.24 -21.99 -7.47
CA CYS A 127 12.58 -23.39 -7.64
C CYS A 127 14.01 -23.56 -7.13
N PRO A 128 14.28 -24.32 -6.05
CA PRO A 128 15.64 -24.72 -5.79
C PRO A 128 16.09 -25.49 -7.03
N SER A 129 17.16 -25.02 -7.64
CA SER A 129 17.84 -25.67 -8.76
C SER A 129 17.95 -27.17 -8.45
N PHE A 130 17.13 -27.97 -9.13
CA PHE A 130 17.30 -29.41 -9.14
C PHE A 130 18.52 -29.66 -10.02
N SER A 131 19.69 -29.71 -9.40
CA SER A 131 20.92 -30.18 -10.03
C SER A 131 20.78 -31.68 -10.21
N LEU A 132 20.76 -32.13 -11.47
CA LEU A 132 21.05 -33.50 -11.89
C LEU A 132 21.78 -33.45 -13.24
#